data_AF-A0A7S2BJU2-F1
#
_entry.id   AF-A0A7S2BJU2-F1
#
_cell.length_a   1.000
_cell.length_b   1.000
_cell.length_c   1.000
_cell.angle_alpha   90.00
_cell.angle_beta   90.00
_cell.angle_gamma   90.00
#
_symmetry.space_group_name_H-M   'P 1'
#
loop_
_entity.id
_entity.type
_entity.pdbx_description
1 polymer ?
#
loop_
_entity_poly.entity_id
_entity_poly.type
_entity_poly.pdbx_seq_one_letter_code
_entity_poly.pdbx_strand_id
1 'polypeptide(L)'
;ASEPVAYLIVRGKAMAAQVPELIELIQEVLLTVDLSNKERFVQLLRQSKSGAQSGLISNGHVIAARRLASQNTEAGWVGERLTGLSQYESLAKLLDEVEADNWDDVAERLKRLQALVFNRAKCSVLNITADPASIPAAQAALEAFAAALPEGSDVAPAALKPALGRKAEGIIVPTQVNYVGKGANLYSSGYELSGSALVISKFLGTTYLWDRVRVSGGAYGGFCQFDPRSGDFKYLSYRDPNLSQTWKNYDGAPAFLKDIELGEDELTKAIIGCMGDVDAYMLPDAKGYQAMLRHLLGEGDEYRQRIRDQILSTTAKDFHAFAGALEAVTEQGGLCVVGSKDALEAAQDEFGLSLTSPLASAAAAGPPQ
;
A
#
# COMPACT_ATOMS: atom_id res chain seq x y z
N ALA A 1 7.28 7.74 -15.24
CA ALA A 1 7.64 7.32 -13.87
C ALA A 1 7.70 8.57 -13.01
N SER A 2 6.68 8.78 -12.19
CA SER A 2 6.66 9.83 -11.16
C SER A 2 7.56 9.40 -10.01
N GLU A 3 8.39 10.33 -9.53
CA GLU A 3 9.21 10.14 -8.33
C GLU A 3 8.30 9.80 -7.14
N PRO A 4 8.64 8.79 -6.30
CA PRO A 4 7.81 8.43 -5.17
C PRO A 4 7.77 9.58 -4.15
N VAL A 5 6.58 9.83 -3.62
CA VAL A 5 6.39 10.81 -2.55
C VAL A 5 6.36 10.06 -1.21
N ALA A 6 7.30 10.35 -0.31
CA ALA A 6 7.44 9.69 0.98
C ALA A 6 7.45 10.70 2.13
N TYR A 7 6.39 10.67 2.95
CA TYR A 7 6.26 11.52 4.14
C TYR A 7 6.00 10.67 5.39
N LEU A 8 6.62 11.07 6.50
CA LEU A 8 6.18 10.67 7.83
C LEU A 8 5.15 11.70 8.31
N ILE A 9 3.96 11.23 8.72
CA ILE A 9 2.88 12.10 9.18
C ILE A 9 2.74 11.94 10.69
N VAL A 10 2.97 13.03 11.42
CA VAL A 10 2.65 13.13 12.85
C VAL A 10 1.27 13.75 12.97
N ARG A 11 0.31 13.00 13.53
CA ARG A 11 -1.11 13.40 13.59
C ARG A 11 -1.60 13.43 15.03
N GLY A 12 -2.08 14.58 15.46
CA GLY A 12 -2.70 14.81 16.77
C GLY A 12 -4.09 15.40 16.64
N LYS A 13 -4.89 15.28 17.72
CA LYS A 13 -6.16 16.00 17.87
C LYS A 13 -6.35 16.37 19.34
N ALA A 14 -6.86 17.56 19.59
CA ALA A 14 -7.16 18.06 20.92
C ALA A 14 -8.39 18.98 20.84
N MET A 15 -8.95 19.28 22.01
CA MET A 15 -9.88 20.41 22.15
C MET A 15 -9.13 21.71 21.89
N ALA A 16 -9.81 22.74 21.38
CA ALA A 16 -9.15 23.99 20.93
C ALA A 16 -8.30 24.66 22.01
N ALA A 17 -8.75 24.62 23.27
CA ALA A 17 -8.00 25.18 24.39
C ALA A 17 -6.74 24.38 24.76
N GLN A 18 -6.63 23.12 24.32
CA GLN A 18 -5.52 22.20 24.62
C GLN A 18 -4.54 22.04 23.45
N VAL A 19 -4.64 22.90 22.42
CA VAL A 19 -3.71 22.87 21.28
C VAL A 19 -2.26 23.14 21.70
N PRO A 20 -1.96 24.10 22.60
CA PRO A 20 -0.60 24.30 23.09
C PRO A 20 -0.02 23.03 23.75
N GLU A 21 -0.77 22.39 24.64
CA GLU A 21 -0.35 21.18 25.34
C GLU A 21 -0.16 19.99 24.40
N LEU A 22 -1.00 19.86 23.37
CA LEU A 22 -0.81 18.85 22.32
C LEU A 22 0.52 19.07 21.58
N ILE A 23 0.85 20.31 21.27
CA ILE A 23 2.08 20.67 20.55
C ILE A 23 3.31 20.40 21.43
N GLU A 24 3.25 20.75 22.71
CA GLU A 24 4.30 20.42 23.68
C GLU A 24 4.55 18.90 23.74
N LEU A 25 3.49 18.09 23.84
CA LEU A 25 3.59 16.63 23.83
C LEU A 25 4.18 16.10 22.52
N ILE A 26 3.76 16.65 21.38
CA ILE A 26 4.35 16.29 20.08
C ILE A 26 5.85 16.61 20.10
N GLN A 27 6.23 17.81 20.53
CA GLN A 27 7.63 18.20 20.58
C GLN A 27 8.47 17.29 21.48
N GLU A 28 7.95 16.93 22.66
CA GLU A 28 8.60 16.00 23.58
C GLU A 28 8.82 14.62 22.94
N VAL A 29 7.76 14.05 22.33
CA VAL A 29 7.82 12.74 21.67
C VAL A 29 8.80 12.74 20.49
N LEU A 30 8.87 13.83 19.72
CA LEU A 30 9.71 13.89 18.54
C LEU A 30 11.18 14.18 18.86
N LEU A 31 11.48 15.00 19.86
CA LEU A 31 12.82 15.55 20.06
C LEU A 31 13.54 15.06 21.32
N THR A 32 12.81 14.68 22.38
CA THR A 32 13.42 14.42 23.70
C THR A 32 13.18 13.02 24.23
N VAL A 33 12.59 12.12 23.43
CA VAL A 33 12.37 10.73 23.81
C VAL A 33 13.67 10.03 24.18
N ASP A 34 13.66 9.28 25.29
CA ASP A 34 14.79 8.43 25.69
C ASP A 34 14.87 7.18 24.79
N LEU A 35 15.85 7.17 23.89
CA LEU A 35 16.14 6.05 22.99
C LEU A 35 17.17 5.06 23.57
N SER A 36 17.52 5.15 24.86
CA SER A 36 18.48 4.26 25.52
C SER A 36 17.84 3.01 26.16
N ASN A 37 16.51 2.97 26.28
CA ASN A 37 15.79 1.89 26.95
C ASN A 37 15.70 0.60 26.09
N LYS A 38 16.77 -0.22 26.14
CA LYS A 38 16.89 -1.52 25.45
C LYS A 38 15.71 -2.45 25.74
N GLU A 39 15.34 -2.60 27.01
CA GLU A 39 14.30 -3.54 27.44
C GLU A 39 12.94 -3.20 26.82
N ARG A 40 12.56 -1.91 26.85
CA ARG A 40 11.33 -1.44 26.24
C ARG A 40 11.36 -1.58 24.72
N PHE A 41 12.49 -1.28 24.08
CA PHE A 41 12.66 -1.43 22.65
C PHE A 41 12.48 -2.89 22.21
N VAL A 42 13.14 -3.84 22.89
CA VAL A 42 13.02 -5.29 22.60
C VAL A 42 11.58 -5.75 22.77
N GLN A 43 10.86 -5.29 23.79
CA GLN A 43 9.45 -5.61 23.97
C GLN A 43 8.60 -5.16 22.76
N LEU A 44 8.78 -3.90 22.31
CA LEU A 44 8.04 -3.34 21.17
C LEU A 44 8.44 -4.00 19.84
N LEU A 45 9.71 -4.36 19.68
CA LEU A 45 10.21 -5.05 18.50
C LEU A 45 9.63 -6.47 18.40
N ARG A 46 9.58 -7.21 19.50
CA ARG A 46 8.93 -8.54 19.55
C ARG A 46 7.45 -8.45 19.22
N GLN A 47 6.74 -7.44 19.75
CA GLN A 47 5.34 -7.19 19.40
C GLN A 47 5.16 -6.87 17.91
N SER A 48 6.03 -6.01 17.35
CA SER A 48 6.00 -5.64 15.94
C SER A 48 6.28 -6.83 15.01
N LYS A 49 7.29 -7.65 15.33
CA LYS A 49 7.61 -8.90 14.62
C LYS A 49 6.43 -9.88 14.66
N SER A 50 5.84 -10.08 15.83
CA SER A 50 4.68 -10.97 16.01
C SER A 50 3.44 -10.49 15.23
N GLY A 51 3.18 -9.17 15.24
CA GLY A 51 2.13 -8.56 14.43
C GLY A 51 2.36 -8.76 12.92
N ALA A 52 3.59 -8.49 12.44
CA ALA A 52 3.96 -8.69 11.04
C ALA A 52 3.83 -10.17 10.62
N GLN A 53 4.30 -11.10 11.46
CA GLN A 53 4.15 -12.55 11.27
C GLN A 53 2.67 -12.96 11.15
N SER A 54 1.82 -12.46 12.05
CA SER A 54 0.37 -12.72 12.01
C SER A 54 -0.27 -12.16 10.74
N GLY A 55 0.20 -11.00 10.28
CA GLY A 55 -0.20 -10.38 9.02
C GLY A 55 0.12 -11.22 7.78
N LEU A 56 1.29 -11.88 7.74
CA LEU A 56 1.67 -12.77 6.63
C LEU A 56 0.67 -13.91 6.43
N ILE A 57 0.11 -14.45 7.52
CA ILE A 57 -0.82 -15.58 7.49
C ILE A 57 -2.26 -15.11 7.20
N SER A 58 -2.71 -14.09 7.92
CA SER A 58 -4.12 -13.65 7.91
C SER A 58 -4.47 -12.72 6.73
N ASN A 59 -3.48 -12.01 6.19
CA ASN A 59 -3.64 -10.98 5.15
C ASN A 59 -2.74 -11.24 3.94
N GLY A 60 -2.61 -12.51 3.52
CA GLY A 60 -1.71 -12.90 2.41
C GLY A 60 -1.97 -12.13 1.09
N HIS A 61 -3.21 -11.75 0.79
CA HIS A 61 -3.54 -10.90 -0.36
C HIS A 61 -2.86 -9.53 -0.32
N VAL A 62 -2.73 -8.91 0.87
CA VAL A 62 -2.02 -7.63 1.04
C VAL A 62 -0.52 -7.83 0.78
N ILE A 63 0.05 -8.94 1.26
CA ILE A 63 1.44 -9.28 1.02
C ILE A 63 1.69 -9.50 -0.47
N ALA A 64 0.88 -10.32 -1.14
CA ALA A 64 0.95 -10.52 -2.59
C ALA A 64 0.85 -9.19 -3.35
N ALA A 65 -0.10 -8.33 -2.97
CA ALA A 65 -0.27 -7.01 -3.56
C ALA A 65 0.96 -6.11 -3.37
N ARG A 66 1.62 -6.14 -2.21
CA ARG A 66 2.84 -5.37 -1.93
C ARG A 66 4.04 -5.90 -2.69
N ARG A 67 4.19 -7.23 -2.79
CA ARG A 67 5.23 -7.87 -3.59
C ARG A 67 5.08 -7.54 -5.07
N LEU A 68 3.86 -7.54 -5.61
CA LEU A 68 3.63 -7.13 -6.99
C LEU A 68 3.96 -5.65 -7.19
N ALA A 69 3.50 -4.77 -6.30
CA ALA A 69 3.77 -3.34 -6.40
C ALA A 69 5.28 -3.03 -6.33
N SER A 70 6.06 -3.78 -5.54
CA SER A 70 7.52 -3.61 -5.43
C SER A 70 8.30 -4.05 -6.66
N GLN A 71 7.68 -4.85 -7.53
CA GLN A 71 8.24 -5.21 -8.83
C GLN A 71 7.95 -4.15 -9.90
N ASN A 72 6.91 -3.33 -9.70
CA ASN A 72 6.38 -2.41 -10.70
C ASN A 72 6.76 -0.94 -10.48
N THR A 73 6.96 -0.51 -9.23
CA THR A 73 7.11 0.92 -8.89
C THR A 73 8.08 1.13 -7.73
N GLU A 74 8.76 2.27 -7.72
CA GLU A 74 9.65 2.66 -6.60
C GLU A 74 8.85 2.88 -5.30
N ALA A 75 7.67 3.50 -5.38
CA ALA A 75 6.77 3.68 -4.24
C ALA A 75 6.30 2.32 -3.67
N GLY A 76 5.98 1.36 -4.53
CA GLY A 76 5.65 -0.01 -4.14
C GLY A 76 6.82 -0.70 -3.47
N TRP A 77 8.05 -0.50 -3.97
CA TRP A 77 9.27 -1.04 -3.38
C TRP A 77 9.53 -0.49 -1.97
N VAL A 78 9.39 0.82 -1.78
CA VAL A 78 9.46 1.44 -0.44
C VAL A 78 8.35 0.89 0.45
N GLY A 79 7.11 0.82 -0.03
CA GLY A 79 5.97 0.34 0.74
C GLY A 79 6.10 -1.12 1.20
N GLU A 80 6.68 -1.99 0.38
CA GLU A 80 6.94 -3.39 0.72
C GLU A 80 8.01 -3.54 1.82
N ARG A 81 9.01 -2.66 1.85
CA ARG A 81 10.02 -2.64 2.92
C ARG A 81 9.50 -2.08 4.23
N LEU A 82 8.49 -1.21 4.18
CA LEU A 82 7.87 -0.62 5.36
C LEU A 82 6.76 -1.48 5.96
N THR A 83 6.03 -2.26 5.15
CA THR A 83 4.81 -2.96 5.59
C THR A 83 4.59 -4.33 4.94
N GLY A 84 5.59 -4.90 4.26
CA GLY A 84 5.51 -6.16 3.52
C GLY A 84 6.38 -7.28 4.08
N LEU A 85 6.81 -8.19 3.21
CA LEU A 85 7.61 -9.35 3.60
C LEU A 85 9.01 -8.93 4.05
N SER A 86 9.65 -8.02 3.31
CA SER A 86 10.98 -7.51 3.69
C SER A 86 10.95 -6.74 5.01
N GLN A 87 9.83 -6.11 5.38
CA GLN A 87 9.68 -5.52 6.71
C GLN A 87 9.77 -6.60 7.81
N TYR A 88 9.01 -7.69 7.68
CA TYR A 88 9.06 -8.79 8.64
C TYR A 88 10.48 -9.37 8.76
N GLU A 89 11.15 -9.60 7.63
CA GLU A 89 12.55 -10.09 7.62
C GLU A 89 13.50 -9.11 8.30
N SER A 90 13.34 -7.80 8.08
CA SER A 90 14.12 -6.76 8.74
C SER A 90 13.84 -6.70 10.25
N LEU A 91 12.59 -6.86 10.69
CA LEU A 91 12.25 -6.92 12.12
C LEU A 91 12.86 -8.15 12.79
N ALA A 92 12.87 -9.30 12.11
CA ALA A 92 13.52 -10.51 12.60
C ALA A 92 15.03 -10.31 12.77
N LYS A 93 15.72 -9.81 11.74
CA LYS A 93 17.16 -9.53 11.79
C LYS A 93 17.50 -8.50 12.86
N LEU A 94 16.73 -7.42 12.98
CA LEU A 94 16.95 -6.40 13.99
C LEU A 94 16.79 -6.96 15.42
N LEU A 95 15.87 -7.91 15.61
CA LEU A 95 15.71 -8.55 16.91
C LEU A 95 16.94 -9.39 17.25
N ASP A 96 17.42 -10.19 16.29
CA ASP A 96 18.63 -11.00 16.45
C ASP A 96 19.86 -10.10 16.73
N GLU A 97 19.98 -8.95 16.05
CA GLU A 97 21.05 -7.97 16.27
C GLU A 97 21.06 -7.43 17.72
N VAL A 98 19.90 -7.05 18.26
CA VAL A 98 19.79 -6.48 19.61
C VAL A 98 20.00 -7.56 20.69
N GLU A 99 19.53 -8.78 20.45
CA GLU A 99 19.72 -9.92 21.36
C GLU A 99 21.18 -10.42 21.37
N ALA A 100 21.91 -10.23 20.27
CA ALA A 100 23.36 -10.47 20.16
C ALA A 100 24.24 -9.33 20.72
N ASP A 101 23.67 -8.50 21.58
CA ASP A 101 24.33 -7.39 22.30
C ASP A 101 24.83 -6.20 21.45
N ASN A 102 24.29 -5.99 20.25
CA ASN A 102 24.59 -4.81 19.43
C ASN A 102 23.63 -3.63 19.70
N TRP A 103 23.22 -3.43 20.95
CA TRP A 103 22.24 -2.38 21.29
C TRP A 103 22.75 -0.97 21.02
N ASP A 104 24.00 -0.67 21.34
CA ASP A 104 24.55 0.68 21.21
C ASP A 104 24.52 1.18 19.76
N ASP A 105 24.87 0.32 18.80
CA ASP A 105 24.78 0.63 17.37
C ASP A 105 23.32 0.86 16.92
N VAL A 106 22.36 0.06 17.41
CA VAL A 106 20.94 0.27 17.14
C VAL A 106 20.46 1.60 17.71
N ALA A 107 20.83 1.93 18.95
CA ALA A 107 20.47 3.18 19.59
C ALA A 107 21.05 4.39 18.85
N GLU A 108 22.29 4.30 18.34
CA GLU A 108 22.89 5.32 17.49
C GLU A 108 22.15 5.48 16.16
N ARG A 109 21.76 4.37 15.51
CA ARG A 109 20.93 4.41 14.29
C ARG A 109 19.59 5.09 14.52
N LEU A 110 18.93 4.85 15.66
CA LEU A 110 17.66 5.49 16.03
C LEU A 110 17.83 7.00 16.28
N LYS A 111 18.87 7.41 17.02
CA LYS A 111 19.18 8.84 17.23
C LYS A 111 19.48 9.55 15.92
N ARG A 112 20.23 8.90 15.02
CA ARG A 112 20.50 9.44 13.69
C ARG A 112 19.21 9.57 12.87
N LEU A 113 18.32 8.58 12.92
CA LEU A 113 17.02 8.64 12.24
C LEU A 113 16.17 9.80 12.77
N GLN A 114 16.10 9.98 14.09
CA GLN A 114 15.40 11.08 14.73
C GLN A 114 15.88 12.44 14.19
N ALA A 115 17.20 12.67 14.17
CA ALA A 115 17.79 13.91 13.67
C ALA A 115 17.55 14.15 12.16
N LEU A 116 17.58 13.07 11.35
CA LEU A 116 17.34 13.15 9.91
C LEU A 116 15.89 13.47 9.56
N VAL A 117 14.94 13.06 10.39
CA VAL A 117 13.49 13.19 10.13
C VAL A 117 12.90 14.44 10.80
N PHE A 118 13.24 14.71 12.06
CA PHE A 118 12.62 15.77 12.87
C PHE A 118 13.50 17.01 12.92
N ASN A 119 13.55 17.73 11.81
CA ASN A 119 14.24 19.01 11.69
C ASN A 119 13.47 19.98 10.80
N ARG A 120 13.80 21.26 10.90
CA ARG A 120 13.10 22.36 10.21
C ARG A 120 13.09 22.18 8.69
N ALA A 121 14.19 21.70 8.10
CA ALA A 121 14.31 21.49 6.65
C ALA A 121 13.43 20.34 6.11
N LYS A 122 12.97 19.42 6.97
CA LYS A 122 12.08 18.32 6.60
C LYS A 122 10.61 18.58 6.93
N CYS A 123 10.29 19.58 7.74
CA CYS A 123 8.91 19.99 8.01
C CYS A 123 8.32 20.70 6.78
N SER A 124 7.72 19.92 5.87
CA SER A 124 7.24 20.44 4.58
C SER A 124 5.82 20.99 4.63
N VAL A 125 4.95 20.41 5.48
CA VAL A 125 3.53 20.75 5.53
C VAL A 125 3.02 20.71 6.97
N LEU A 126 2.26 21.74 7.33
CA LEU A 126 1.43 21.79 8.53
C LEU A 126 -0.04 21.80 8.09
N ASN A 127 -0.82 20.83 8.57
CA ASN A 127 -2.23 20.72 8.21
C ASN A 127 -3.13 20.94 9.42
N ILE A 128 -4.03 21.91 9.33
CA ILE A 128 -4.96 22.28 10.40
C ILE A 128 -6.38 22.00 9.93
N THR A 129 -7.19 21.41 10.80
CA THR A 129 -8.62 21.22 10.55
C THR A 129 -9.37 21.58 11.82
N ALA A 130 -9.99 22.75 11.81
CA ALA A 130 -10.73 23.29 12.93
C ALA A 130 -11.83 24.24 12.42
N ASP A 131 -12.69 24.71 13.32
CA ASP A 131 -13.61 25.79 13.00
C ASP A 131 -12.86 27.12 12.75
N PRO A 132 -13.46 28.09 12.03
CA PRO A 132 -12.78 29.33 11.67
C PRO A 132 -12.23 30.14 12.85
N ALA A 133 -12.84 30.07 14.04
CA ALA A 133 -12.39 30.85 15.20
C ALA A 133 -11.14 30.24 15.85
N SER A 134 -10.98 28.92 15.80
CA SER A 134 -9.82 28.20 16.35
C SER A 134 -8.57 28.24 15.45
N ILE A 135 -8.73 28.47 14.13
CA ILE A 135 -7.62 28.40 13.16
C ILE A 135 -6.46 29.36 13.49
N PRO A 136 -6.67 30.66 13.77
CA PRO A 136 -5.55 31.58 13.98
C PRO A 136 -4.64 31.19 15.16
N ALA A 137 -5.24 30.75 16.28
CA ALA A 137 -4.49 30.33 17.45
C ALA A 137 -3.72 29.02 17.19
N ALA A 138 -4.36 28.05 16.52
CA ALA A 138 -3.71 26.79 16.16
C ALA A 138 -2.55 27.00 15.15
N GLN A 139 -2.73 27.91 14.19
CA GLN A 139 -1.71 28.26 13.22
C GLN A 139 -0.49 28.88 13.90
N ALA A 140 -0.68 29.89 14.76
CA ALA A 140 0.42 30.51 15.47
C ALA A 140 1.22 29.50 16.31
N ALA A 141 0.52 28.58 16.99
CA ALA A 141 1.17 27.55 17.80
C ALA A 141 1.97 26.55 16.95
N LEU A 142 1.44 26.12 15.80
CA LEU A 142 2.13 25.21 14.88
C LEU A 142 3.32 25.87 14.16
N GLU A 143 3.20 27.15 13.81
CA GLU A 143 4.31 27.94 13.24
C GLU A 143 5.45 28.10 14.26
N ALA A 144 5.11 28.39 15.52
CA ALA A 144 6.09 28.45 16.61
C ALA A 144 6.79 27.09 16.81
N PHE A 145 6.04 25.99 16.78
CA PHE A 145 6.59 24.64 16.84
C PHE A 145 7.54 24.35 15.66
N ALA A 146 7.13 24.63 14.43
CA ALA A 146 7.97 24.41 13.25
C ALA A 146 9.25 25.26 13.28
N ALA A 147 9.17 26.49 13.81
CA ALA A 147 10.32 27.34 14.05
C ALA A 147 11.25 26.78 15.15
N ALA A 148 10.70 26.14 16.18
CA ALA A 148 11.46 25.54 17.28
C ALA A 148 12.16 24.21 16.91
N LEU A 149 11.82 23.60 15.77
CA LEU A 149 12.51 22.40 15.30
C LEU A 149 14.02 22.67 15.09
N PRO A 150 14.88 21.69 15.40
CA PRO A 150 16.32 21.80 15.17
C PRO A 150 16.65 22.13 13.71
N GLU A 151 17.79 22.79 13.49
CA GLU A 151 18.36 22.91 12.16
C GLU A 151 18.73 21.53 11.64
N GLY A 152 18.34 21.24 10.39
CA GLY A 152 18.63 19.97 9.75
C GLY A 152 20.09 19.89 9.30
N SER A 153 20.53 18.67 9.02
CA SER A 153 21.75 18.46 8.24
C SER A 153 21.42 18.42 6.74
N ASP A 154 22.23 19.09 5.93
CA ASP A 154 22.15 19.02 4.46
C ASP A 154 22.64 17.67 3.91
N VAL A 155 23.19 16.80 4.75
CA VAL A 155 23.66 15.47 4.35
C VAL A 155 22.47 14.53 4.19
N ALA A 156 21.82 14.60 3.03
CA ALA A 156 20.84 13.60 2.64
C ALA A 156 21.55 12.25 2.39
N PRO A 157 21.08 11.14 2.99
CA PRO A 157 21.56 9.82 2.59
C PRO A 157 21.26 9.60 1.10
N ALA A 158 22.14 8.88 0.41
CA ALA A 158 21.95 8.58 -1.00
C ALA A 158 20.60 7.88 -1.23
N ALA A 159 19.81 8.38 -2.19
CA ALA A 159 18.56 7.76 -2.57
C ALA A 159 18.83 6.36 -3.13
N LEU A 160 18.18 5.35 -2.55
CA LEU A 160 18.24 3.99 -3.06
C LEU A 160 17.38 3.91 -4.32
N LYS A 161 18.00 3.59 -5.45
CA LYS A 161 17.29 3.29 -6.69
C LYS A 161 17.11 1.78 -6.82
N PRO A 162 15.90 1.24 -6.64
CA PRO A 162 15.69 -0.19 -6.73
C PRO A 162 15.82 -0.68 -8.16
N ALA A 163 16.42 -1.86 -8.34
CA ALA A 163 16.28 -2.61 -9.57
C ALA A 163 14.89 -3.27 -9.56
N LEU A 164 13.92 -2.60 -10.19
CA LEU A 164 12.58 -3.15 -10.37
C LEU A 164 12.65 -4.31 -11.36
N GLY A 165 12.00 -5.43 -11.03
CA GLY A 165 12.05 -6.64 -11.83
C GLY A 165 10.91 -7.57 -11.52
N ARG A 166 10.25 -8.06 -12.57
CA ARG A 166 9.11 -8.96 -12.48
C ARG A 166 9.58 -10.36 -12.07
N LYS A 167 8.85 -10.97 -11.15
CA LYS A 167 9.12 -12.33 -10.64
C LYS A 167 7.81 -13.05 -10.37
N ALA A 168 7.83 -14.36 -10.58
CA ALA A 168 6.80 -15.25 -10.08
C ALA A 168 7.25 -15.75 -8.69
N GLU A 169 6.57 -15.33 -7.64
CA GLU A 169 6.93 -15.60 -6.25
C GLU A 169 5.87 -16.47 -5.55
N GLY A 170 6.31 -17.49 -4.83
CA GLY A 170 5.49 -18.26 -3.92
C GLY A 170 5.96 -18.05 -2.48
N ILE A 171 5.07 -17.61 -1.59
CA ILE A 171 5.36 -17.39 -0.17
C ILE A 171 4.60 -18.43 0.64
N ILE A 172 5.36 -19.36 1.22
CA ILE A 172 4.84 -20.47 2.01
C ILE A 172 4.49 -19.98 3.41
N VAL A 173 3.23 -20.16 3.79
CA VAL A 173 2.73 -19.91 5.15
C VAL A 173 1.86 -21.10 5.61
N PRO A 174 1.71 -21.35 6.92
CA PRO A 174 0.82 -22.39 7.42
C PRO A 174 -0.64 -21.96 7.24
N THR A 175 -1.24 -22.35 6.12
CA THR A 175 -2.62 -22.02 5.74
C THR A 175 -3.27 -23.19 4.99
N GLN A 176 -4.60 -23.18 4.92
CA GLN A 176 -5.42 -24.11 4.12
C GLN A 176 -5.98 -23.44 2.86
N VAL A 177 -5.72 -22.15 2.67
CA VAL A 177 -6.23 -21.33 1.58
C VAL A 177 -5.11 -20.49 0.99
N ASN A 178 -5.27 -20.12 -0.28
CA ASN A 178 -4.33 -19.33 -1.04
C ASN A 178 -4.76 -17.86 -1.12
N TYR A 179 -3.81 -17.02 -1.48
CA TYR A 179 -4.00 -15.64 -1.88
C TYR A 179 -3.23 -15.43 -3.17
N VAL A 180 -3.95 -15.35 -4.29
CA VAL A 180 -3.36 -15.33 -5.63
C VAL A 180 -3.40 -13.91 -6.16
N GLY A 181 -2.21 -13.35 -6.42
CA GLY A 181 -2.05 -12.03 -7.02
C GLY A 181 -1.40 -12.09 -8.40
N LYS A 182 -1.95 -11.34 -9.35
CA LYS A 182 -1.33 -11.11 -10.68
C LYS A 182 -1.40 -9.62 -11.00
N GLY A 183 -0.33 -9.00 -11.46
CA GLY A 183 -0.35 -7.56 -11.73
C GLY A 183 0.80 -7.02 -12.56
N ALA A 184 0.58 -5.87 -13.18
CA ALA A 184 1.55 -5.15 -14.00
C ALA A 184 1.32 -3.64 -13.91
N ASN A 185 2.32 -2.87 -14.33
CA ASN A 185 2.15 -1.45 -14.56
C ASN A 185 1.57 -1.20 -15.97
N LEU A 186 0.34 -0.68 -16.04
CA LEU A 186 -0.35 -0.40 -17.31
C LEU A 186 0.30 0.77 -18.07
N TYR A 187 0.90 1.73 -17.38
CA TYR A 187 1.55 2.86 -18.04
C TYR A 187 2.84 2.43 -18.75
N SER A 188 3.51 1.41 -18.22
CA SER A 188 4.69 0.80 -18.88
C SER A 188 4.34 0.09 -20.19
N SER A 189 3.07 -0.28 -20.43
CA SER A 189 2.59 -0.82 -21.70
C SER A 189 1.98 0.24 -22.62
N GLY A 190 2.08 1.52 -22.27
CA GLY A 190 1.60 2.65 -23.09
C GLY A 190 0.15 3.05 -22.83
N TYR A 191 -0.51 2.49 -21.81
CA TYR A 191 -1.83 2.97 -21.41
C TYR A 191 -1.74 4.39 -20.82
N GLU A 192 -2.65 5.27 -21.23
CA GLU A 192 -2.79 6.60 -20.64
C GLU A 192 -4.02 6.64 -19.73
N LEU A 193 -3.89 7.28 -18.56
CA LEU A 193 -4.96 7.34 -17.59
C LEU A 193 -6.21 8.02 -18.17
N SER A 194 -7.33 7.30 -18.12
CA SER A 194 -8.68 7.86 -18.21
C SER A 194 -9.47 7.54 -16.93
N GLY A 195 -10.33 8.46 -16.50
CA GLY A 195 -11.27 8.23 -15.39
C GLY A 195 -12.18 7.02 -15.60
N SER A 196 -12.44 6.62 -16.86
CA SER A 196 -13.18 5.40 -17.18
C SER A 196 -12.53 4.13 -16.63
N ALA A 197 -11.21 4.09 -16.45
CA ALA A 197 -10.50 2.96 -15.82
C ALA A 197 -11.01 2.66 -14.40
N LEU A 198 -11.41 3.69 -13.66
CA LEU A 198 -11.95 3.55 -12.30
C LEU A 198 -13.32 2.90 -12.31
N VAL A 199 -14.17 3.26 -13.28
CA VAL A 199 -15.48 2.64 -13.52
C VAL A 199 -15.30 1.17 -13.89
N ILE A 200 -14.45 0.91 -14.87
CA ILE A 200 -14.22 -0.44 -15.42
C ILE A 200 -13.59 -1.35 -14.37
N SER A 201 -12.61 -0.87 -13.59
CA SER A 201 -12.00 -1.64 -12.50
C SER A 201 -13.01 -2.01 -11.42
N LYS A 202 -13.87 -1.07 -11.00
CA LYS A 202 -14.94 -1.35 -10.04
C LYS A 202 -15.96 -2.34 -10.60
N PHE A 203 -16.36 -2.15 -11.85
CA PHE A 203 -17.27 -3.06 -12.53
C PHE A 203 -16.71 -4.48 -12.58
N LEU A 204 -15.46 -4.64 -13.02
CA LEU A 204 -14.78 -5.93 -13.11
C LEU A 204 -14.70 -6.65 -11.75
N GLY A 205 -14.42 -5.91 -10.69
CA GLY A 205 -14.41 -6.43 -9.31
C GLY A 205 -15.78 -6.90 -8.82
N THR A 206 -16.83 -6.14 -9.10
CA THR A 206 -18.20 -6.41 -8.60
C THR A 206 -19.00 -7.37 -9.48
N THR A 207 -18.53 -7.67 -10.69
CA THR A 207 -19.21 -8.58 -11.63
C THR A 207 -18.34 -9.80 -11.92
N TYR A 208 -17.43 -9.71 -12.89
CA TYR A 208 -16.65 -10.82 -13.40
C TYR A 208 -15.81 -11.53 -12.32
N LEU A 209 -15.04 -10.78 -11.54
CA LEU A 209 -14.17 -11.38 -10.52
C LEU A 209 -14.97 -11.92 -9.34
N TRP A 210 -16.07 -11.25 -8.96
CA TRP A 210 -17.01 -11.76 -7.97
C TRP A 210 -17.61 -13.10 -8.42
N ASP A 211 -18.10 -13.19 -9.65
CA ASP A 211 -18.71 -14.41 -10.18
C ASP A 211 -17.68 -15.53 -10.36
N ARG A 212 -16.57 -15.28 -11.06
CA ARG A 212 -15.61 -16.32 -11.45
C ARG A 212 -14.73 -16.79 -10.29
N VAL A 213 -14.26 -15.88 -9.45
CA VAL A 213 -13.31 -16.22 -8.37
C VAL A 213 -14.04 -16.61 -7.09
N ARG A 214 -15.11 -15.88 -6.73
CA ARG A 214 -15.85 -16.13 -5.49
C ARG A 214 -17.02 -17.09 -5.67
N VAL A 215 -17.99 -16.80 -6.53
CA VAL A 215 -19.22 -17.63 -6.64
C VAL A 215 -18.91 -18.99 -7.24
N SER A 216 -18.29 -19.02 -8.41
CA SER A 216 -17.94 -20.25 -9.13
C SER A 216 -16.67 -20.91 -8.58
N GLY A 217 -15.65 -20.11 -8.22
CA GLY A 217 -14.36 -20.60 -7.73
C GLY A 217 -14.34 -20.97 -6.24
N GLY A 218 -15.30 -20.50 -5.44
CA GLY A 218 -15.38 -20.81 -4.01
C GLY A 218 -14.39 -20.04 -3.13
N ALA A 219 -13.66 -19.05 -3.67
CA ALA A 219 -12.86 -18.15 -2.85
C ALA A 219 -13.75 -17.26 -1.97
N TYR A 220 -13.24 -16.78 -0.84
CA TYR A 220 -13.98 -15.79 -0.06
C TYR A 220 -14.09 -14.44 -0.79
N GLY A 221 -13.11 -14.06 -1.61
CA GLY A 221 -13.19 -12.84 -2.39
C GLY A 221 -12.28 -12.85 -3.61
N GLY A 222 -12.68 -12.12 -4.64
CA GLY A 222 -11.89 -11.83 -5.82
C GLY A 222 -12.15 -10.39 -6.26
N PHE A 223 -11.10 -9.63 -6.54
CA PHE A 223 -11.19 -8.22 -6.89
C PHE A 223 -9.94 -7.78 -7.65
N CYS A 224 -9.99 -6.56 -8.19
CA CYS A 224 -8.81 -5.89 -8.74
C CYS A 224 -8.59 -4.54 -8.07
N GLN A 225 -7.36 -4.06 -8.14
CA GLN A 225 -6.96 -2.74 -7.69
C GLN A 225 -6.21 -2.06 -8.83
N PHE A 226 -6.54 -0.80 -9.07
CA PHE A 226 -5.82 0.06 -9.99
C PHE A 226 -5.40 1.33 -9.25
N ASP A 227 -4.10 1.61 -9.24
CA ASP A 227 -3.58 2.87 -8.72
C ASP A 227 -3.36 3.86 -9.89
N PRO A 228 -4.21 4.89 -10.04
CA PRO A 228 -4.11 5.85 -11.13
C PRO A 228 -2.88 6.77 -11.02
N ARG A 229 -2.13 6.75 -9.91
CA ARG A 229 -0.92 7.57 -9.76
C ARG A 229 0.29 6.89 -10.36
N SER A 230 0.36 5.58 -10.19
CA SER A 230 1.52 4.78 -10.54
C SER A 230 1.30 3.91 -11.77
N GLY A 231 0.05 3.64 -12.13
CA GLY A 231 -0.33 2.70 -13.19
C GLY A 231 -0.34 1.25 -12.73
N ASP A 232 -0.06 0.98 -11.45
CA ASP A 232 -0.06 -0.37 -10.88
C ASP A 232 -1.47 -0.97 -10.87
N PHE A 233 -1.67 -2.00 -11.67
CA PHE A 233 -2.91 -2.77 -11.75
C PHE A 233 -2.65 -4.19 -11.25
N LYS A 234 -3.56 -4.73 -10.44
CA LYS A 234 -3.45 -6.08 -9.90
C LYS A 234 -4.80 -6.72 -9.65
N TYR A 235 -4.90 -7.99 -10.01
CA TYR A 235 -5.91 -8.93 -9.57
C TYR A 235 -5.49 -9.59 -8.26
N LEU A 236 -6.44 -9.82 -7.37
CA LEU A 236 -6.21 -10.39 -6.04
C LEU A 236 -7.37 -11.30 -5.65
N SER A 237 -7.04 -12.45 -5.03
CA SER A 237 -8.01 -13.32 -4.38
C SER A 237 -7.75 -13.40 -2.88
N TYR A 238 -8.81 -13.66 -2.13
CA TYR A 238 -8.79 -13.75 -0.68
C TYR A 238 -9.39 -15.08 -0.22
N ARG A 239 -8.58 -15.84 0.54
CA ARG A 239 -8.93 -17.18 1.04
C ARG A 239 -9.49 -18.08 -0.06
N ASP A 240 -8.66 -18.28 -1.08
CA ASP A 240 -8.98 -18.98 -2.32
C ASP A 240 -8.57 -20.45 -2.23
N PRO A 241 -9.48 -21.43 -2.47
CA PRO A 241 -9.08 -22.83 -2.50
C PRO A 241 -8.28 -23.19 -3.76
N ASN A 242 -8.25 -22.32 -4.78
CA ASN A 242 -7.60 -22.57 -6.06
C ASN A 242 -6.31 -21.78 -6.22
N LEU A 243 -5.58 -22.11 -7.30
CA LEU A 243 -4.43 -21.34 -7.78
C LEU A 243 -4.52 -21.22 -9.31
N SER A 244 -4.34 -22.32 -10.03
CA SER A 244 -4.31 -22.32 -11.51
C SER A 244 -5.62 -21.86 -12.14
N GLN A 245 -6.77 -22.22 -11.56
CA GLN A 245 -8.06 -21.76 -12.04
C GLN A 245 -8.25 -20.25 -11.86
N THR A 246 -7.82 -19.71 -10.71
CA THR A 246 -7.89 -18.27 -10.44
C THR A 246 -7.00 -17.48 -11.39
N TRP A 247 -5.79 -17.98 -11.66
CA TRP A 247 -4.91 -17.40 -12.68
C TRP A 247 -5.58 -17.37 -14.07
N LYS A 248 -6.17 -18.47 -14.51
CA LYS A 248 -6.92 -18.54 -15.77
C LYS A 248 -8.10 -17.57 -15.81
N ASN A 249 -8.79 -17.40 -14.69
CA ASN A 249 -9.87 -16.40 -14.59
C ASN A 249 -9.32 -14.98 -14.76
N TYR A 250 -8.16 -14.65 -14.19
CA TYR A 250 -7.54 -13.34 -14.42
C TYR A 250 -7.20 -13.12 -15.90
N ASP A 251 -6.70 -14.15 -16.58
CA ASP A 251 -6.39 -14.10 -18.01
C ASP A 251 -7.61 -14.09 -18.93
N GLY A 252 -8.78 -14.46 -18.42
CA GLY A 252 -10.05 -14.33 -19.13
C GLY A 252 -10.69 -12.95 -19.03
N ALA A 253 -10.22 -12.08 -18.13
CA ALA A 253 -10.80 -10.75 -17.93
C ALA A 253 -10.71 -9.83 -19.16
N PRO A 254 -9.60 -9.78 -19.93
CA PRO A 254 -9.55 -9.01 -21.17
C PRO A 254 -10.60 -9.46 -22.19
N ALA A 255 -10.75 -10.78 -22.39
CA ALA A 255 -11.77 -11.32 -23.30
C ALA A 255 -13.18 -10.95 -22.86
N PHE A 256 -13.46 -11.04 -21.54
CA PHE A 256 -14.73 -10.60 -20.99
C PHE A 256 -15.03 -9.12 -21.31
N LEU A 257 -14.07 -8.21 -21.11
CA LEU A 257 -14.26 -6.79 -21.43
C LEU A 257 -14.36 -6.51 -22.93
N LYS A 258 -13.75 -7.33 -23.76
CA LYS A 258 -13.82 -7.20 -25.23
C LYS A 258 -15.19 -7.57 -25.76
N ASP A 259 -15.81 -8.60 -25.20
CA ASP A 259 -17.07 -9.17 -25.71
C ASP A 259 -18.30 -8.65 -24.96
N ILE A 260 -18.14 -7.78 -23.96
CA ILE A 260 -19.24 -7.32 -23.13
C ILE A 260 -20.19 -6.39 -23.91
N GLU A 261 -21.48 -6.69 -23.87
CA GLU A 261 -22.54 -5.81 -24.34
C GLU A 261 -23.19 -5.14 -23.13
N LEU A 262 -22.88 -3.86 -22.91
CA LEU A 262 -23.45 -3.08 -21.80
C LEU A 262 -24.65 -2.27 -22.26
N GLY A 263 -25.81 -2.55 -21.67
CA GLY A 263 -26.97 -1.68 -21.79
C GLY A 263 -26.76 -0.33 -21.06
N GLU A 264 -27.53 0.69 -21.44
CA GLU A 264 -27.43 2.04 -20.83
C GLU A 264 -27.64 2.01 -19.30
N ASP A 265 -28.58 1.19 -18.82
CA ASP A 265 -28.86 1.04 -17.38
C ASP A 265 -27.68 0.45 -16.60
N GLU A 266 -26.99 -0.53 -17.18
CA GLU A 266 -25.85 -1.18 -16.53
C GLU A 266 -24.63 -0.27 -16.49
N LEU A 267 -24.37 0.43 -17.61
CA LEU A 267 -23.33 1.45 -17.67
C LEU A 267 -23.59 2.56 -16.65
N THR A 268 -24.83 3.05 -16.57
CA THR A 268 -25.23 4.08 -15.60
C THR A 268 -25.02 3.59 -14.16
N LYS A 269 -25.39 2.35 -13.83
CA LYS A 269 -25.13 1.75 -12.50
C LYS A 269 -23.65 1.65 -12.19
N ALA A 270 -22.82 1.27 -13.17
CA ALA A 270 -21.37 1.19 -13.00
C ALA A 270 -20.77 2.57 -12.69
N ILE A 271 -21.19 3.60 -13.43
CA ILE A 271 -20.77 5.00 -13.22
C ILE A 271 -21.22 5.48 -11.83
N ILE A 272 -22.49 5.29 -11.46
CA ILE A 272 -23.01 5.65 -10.13
C ILE A 272 -22.22 4.95 -9.03
N GLY A 273 -21.93 3.66 -9.20
CA GLY A 273 -21.09 2.90 -8.29
C GLY A 273 -19.73 3.57 -8.09
N CYS A 274 -19.02 3.90 -9.18
CA CYS A 274 -17.73 4.57 -9.11
C CYS A 274 -17.84 5.95 -8.43
N MET A 275 -18.85 6.74 -8.81
CA MET A 275 -19.10 8.06 -8.22
C MET A 275 -19.38 8.00 -6.72
N GLY A 276 -20.02 6.93 -6.24
CA GLY A 276 -20.22 6.68 -4.81
C GLY A 276 -18.91 6.55 -4.03
N ASP A 277 -17.85 6.01 -4.64
CA ASP A 277 -16.51 5.95 -4.00
C ASP A 277 -15.81 7.31 -4.05
N VAL A 278 -15.95 8.02 -5.18
CA VAL A 278 -15.36 9.36 -5.37
C VAL A 278 -15.96 10.38 -4.40
N ASP A 279 -17.29 10.33 -4.20
CA ASP A 279 -18.06 11.25 -3.37
C ASP A 279 -18.39 10.67 -1.99
N ALA A 280 -17.64 9.65 -1.55
CA ALA A 280 -17.83 9.03 -0.24
C ALA A 280 -17.84 10.08 0.89
N TYR A 281 -18.81 9.95 1.80
CA TYR A 281 -18.96 10.90 2.90
C TYR A 281 -17.71 10.91 3.80
N MET A 282 -17.25 12.12 4.13
CA MET A 282 -16.10 12.35 5.00
C MET A 282 -16.46 13.33 6.11
N LEU A 283 -16.08 13.00 7.34
CA LEU A 283 -16.08 13.93 8.46
C LEU A 283 -15.01 15.03 8.26
N PRO A 284 -15.09 16.16 8.98
CA PRO A 284 -14.20 17.29 8.77
C PRO A 284 -12.71 16.93 8.81
N ASP A 285 -12.28 16.11 9.79
CA ASP A 285 -10.88 15.68 9.92
C ASP A 285 -10.40 14.84 8.73
N ALA A 286 -11.27 13.98 8.20
CA ALA A 286 -11.00 13.20 6.99
C ALA A 286 -10.94 14.09 5.75
N LYS A 287 -11.80 15.12 5.64
CA LYS A 287 -11.73 16.12 4.55
C LYS A 287 -10.41 16.88 4.56
N GLY A 288 -9.98 17.36 5.73
CA GLY A 288 -8.70 18.05 5.89
C GLY A 288 -7.50 17.17 5.57
N TYR A 289 -7.49 15.93 6.07
CA TYR A 289 -6.45 14.96 5.76
C TYR A 289 -6.38 14.63 4.26
N GLN A 290 -7.53 14.42 3.61
CA GLN A 290 -7.59 14.15 2.17
C GLN A 290 -7.15 15.36 1.33
N ALA A 291 -7.47 16.59 1.76
CA ALA A 291 -7.01 17.81 1.12
C ALA A 291 -5.47 17.93 1.19
N MET A 292 -4.88 17.65 2.35
CA MET A 292 -3.42 17.60 2.50
C MET A 292 -2.78 16.54 1.60
N LEU A 293 -3.32 15.31 1.55
CA LEU A 293 -2.78 14.27 0.66
C LEU A 293 -2.82 14.70 -0.82
N ARG A 294 -3.93 15.29 -1.27
CA ARG A 294 -4.04 15.84 -2.63
C ARG A 294 -3.02 16.93 -2.90
N HIS A 295 -2.81 17.84 -1.95
CA HIS A 295 -1.79 18.88 -2.05
C HIS A 295 -0.39 18.29 -2.21
N LEU A 296 -0.01 17.32 -1.37
CA LEU A 296 1.27 16.62 -1.42
C LEU A 296 1.51 15.87 -2.74
N LEU A 297 0.43 15.44 -3.40
CA LEU A 297 0.48 14.67 -4.64
C LEU A 297 0.26 15.55 -5.89
N GLY A 298 0.05 16.87 -5.72
CA GLY A 298 -0.23 17.78 -6.84
C GLY A 298 -1.60 17.55 -7.49
N GLU A 299 -2.55 16.92 -6.80
CA GLU A 299 -3.89 16.57 -7.31
C GLU A 299 -4.89 17.72 -7.07
N GLY A 300 -4.66 18.83 -7.77
CA GLY A 300 -5.52 20.02 -7.69
C GLY A 300 -6.95 19.80 -8.23
N ASP A 301 -7.81 20.81 -8.03
CA ASP A 301 -9.22 20.72 -8.41
C ASP A 301 -9.45 20.51 -9.90
N GLU A 302 -8.61 21.08 -10.77
CA GLU A 302 -8.68 20.84 -12.22
C GLU A 302 -8.43 19.37 -12.58
N TYR A 303 -7.41 18.74 -11.98
CA TYR A 303 -7.14 17.31 -12.17
C TYR A 303 -8.35 16.48 -11.72
N ARG A 304 -8.89 16.78 -10.54
CA ARG A 304 -10.04 16.08 -9.97
C ARG A 304 -11.29 16.23 -10.83
N GLN A 305 -11.56 17.44 -11.31
CA GLN A 305 -12.70 17.71 -12.18
C GLN A 305 -12.56 16.96 -13.50
N ARG A 306 -11.36 16.98 -14.12
CA ARG A 306 -11.09 16.22 -15.35
C ARG A 306 -11.34 14.72 -15.17
N ILE A 307 -10.85 14.12 -14.09
CA ILE A 307 -11.09 12.70 -13.81
C ILE A 307 -12.59 12.43 -13.58
N ARG A 308 -13.29 13.31 -12.86
CA ARG A 308 -14.74 13.22 -12.66
C ARG A 308 -15.50 13.25 -13.98
N ASP A 309 -15.17 14.20 -14.86
CA ASP A 309 -15.82 14.33 -16.17
C ASP A 309 -15.60 13.08 -17.01
N GLN A 310 -14.38 12.52 -17.01
CA GLN A 310 -14.06 11.27 -17.68
C GLN A 310 -14.82 10.05 -17.11
N ILE A 311 -15.02 9.99 -15.79
CA ILE A 311 -15.87 8.95 -15.16
C ILE A 311 -17.30 9.07 -15.68
N LEU A 312 -17.88 10.27 -15.64
CA LEU A 312 -19.26 10.53 -16.03
C LEU A 312 -19.50 10.33 -17.54
N SER A 313 -18.46 10.52 -18.37
CA SER A 313 -18.52 10.31 -19.82
C SER A 313 -18.13 8.90 -20.25
N THR A 314 -18.00 7.93 -19.34
CA THR A 314 -17.59 6.57 -19.67
C THR A 314 -18.60 5.91 -20.62
N THR A 315 -18.10 5.23 -21.66
CA THR A 315 -18.88 4.54 -22.69
C THR A 315 -18.51 3.05 -22.78
N ALA A 316 -19.32 2.24 -23.46
CA ALA A 316 -18.98 0.84 -23.74
C ALA A 316 -17.64 0.69 -24.51
N LYS A 317 -17.29 1.67 -25.37
CA LYS A 317 -16.01 1.65 -26.09
C LYS A 317 -14.81 1.71 -25.14
N ASP A 318 -14.93 2.38 -24.00
CA ASP A 318 -13.87 2.46 -23.00
C ASP A 318 -13.60 1.10 -22.36
N PHE A 319 -14.64 0.27 -22.15
CA PHE A 319 -14.48 -1.10 -21.64
C PHE A 319 -13.66 -1.95 -22.62
N HIS A 320 -14.00 -1.89 -23.90
CA HIS A 320 -13.26 -2.60 -24.95
C HIS A 320 -11.82 -2.08 -25.10
N ALA A 321 -11.60 -0.78 -25.00
CA ALA A 321 -10.26 -0.20 -25.05
C ALA A 321 -9.41 -0.63 -23.84
N PHE A 322 -10.01 -0.68 -22.65
CA PHE A 322 -9.33 -1.12 -21.43
C PHE A 322 -8.98 -2.61 -21.46
N ALA A 323 -9.72 -3.44 -22.22
CA ALA A 323 -9.35 -4.83 -22.46
C ALA A 323 -7.91 -4.96 -22.99
N GLY A 324 -7.52 -4.13 -23.96
CA GLY A 324 -6.16 -4.13 -24.51
C GLY A 324 -5.09 -3.74 -23.48
N ALA A 325 -5.42 -2.86 -22.52
CA ALA A 325 -4.51 -2.57 -21.41
C ALA A 325 -4.35 -3.79 -20.48
N LEU A 326 -5.42 -4.55 -20.25
CA LEU A 326 -5.38 -5.76 -19.42
C LEU A 326 -4.72 -6.96 -20.11
N GLU A 327 -4.66 -7.01 -21.45
CA GLU A 327 -3.85 -8.00 -22.18
C GLU A 327 -2.37 -7.91 -21.78
N ALA A 328 -1.85 -6.69 -21.55
CA ALA A 328 -0.50 -6.52 -21.02
C ALA A 328 -0.32 -7.14 -19.63
N VAL A 329 -1.36 -7.16 -18.79
CA VAL A 329 -1.30 -7.87 -17.49
C VAL A 329 -1.21 -9.38 -17.70
N THR A 330 -1.91 -9.92 -18.70
CA THR A 330 -1.86 -11.35 -19.03
C THR A 330 -0.48 -11.76 -19.53
N GLU A 331 0.09 -11.03 -20.48
CA GLU A 331 1.37 -11.34 -21.12
C GLU A 331 2.58 -11.02 -20.24
N GLN A 332 2.47 -9.95 -19.45
CA GLN A 332 3.62 -9.34 -18.78
C GLN A 332 3.43 -9.19 -17.26
N GLY A 333 2.36 -9.72 -16.69
CA GLY A 333 2.08 -9.63 -15.26
C GLY A 333 3.03 -10.45 -14.40
N GLY A 334 3.52 -9.85 -13.32
CA GLY A 334 4.14 -10.60 -12.23
C GLY A 334 3.09 -11.46 -11.51
N LEU A 335 3.57 -12.49 -10.82
CA LEU A 335 2.75 -13.39 -10.01
C LEU A 335 3.28 -13.41 -8.58
N CYS A 336 2.39 -13.27 -7.62
CA CYS A 336 2.73 -13.55 -6.23
C CYS A 336 1.60 -14.36 -5.60
N VAL A 337 1.94 -15.53 -5.06
CA VAL A 337 1.00 -16.41 -4.37
C VAL A 337 1.45 -16.60 -2.93
N VAL A 338 0.56 -16.36 -1.98
CA VAL A 338 0.76 -16.75 -0.58
C VAL A 338 -0.12 -17.97 -0.31
N GLY A 339 0.46 -19.07 0.15
CA GLY A 339 -0.26 -20.34 0.23
C GLY A 339 0.43 -21.40 1.07
N SER A 340 -0.16 -22.58 1.12
CA SER A 340 0.46 -23.74 1.78
C SER A 340 1.65 -24.25 0.98
N LYS A 341 2.55 -24.97 1.65
CA LYS A 341 3.70 -25.59 1.01
C LYS A 341 3.28 -26.51 -0.15
N ASP A 342 2.39 -27.44 0.14
CA ASP A 342 1.93 -28.45 -0.82
C ASP A 342 1.26 -27.81 -2.05
N ALA A 343 0.44 -26.77 -1.86
CA ALA A 343 -0.22 -26.08 -2.96
C ALA A 343 0.78 -25.34 -3.86
N LEU A 344 1.79 -24.69 -3.27
CA LEU A 344 2.79 -23.94 -4.02
C LEU A 344 3.81 -24.85 -4.72
N GLU A 345 4.21 -25.96 -4.10
CA GLU A 345 5.08 -26.96 -4.73
C GLU A 345 4.38 -27.65 -5.90
N ALA A 346 3.08 -27.97 -5.78
CA ALA A 346 2.31 -28.55 -6.87
C ALA A 346 2.15 -27.61 -8.08
N ALA A 347 2.17 -26.30 -7.85
CA ALA A 347 2.01 -25.27 -8.88
C ALA A 347 3.36 -24.66 -9.32
N GLN A 348 4.48 -25.10 -8.74
CA GLN A 348 5.77 -24.45 -8.91
C GLN A 348 6.23 -24.45 -10.37
N ASP A 349 6.19 -25.60 -11.02
CA ASP A 349 6.64 -25.76 -12.41
C ASP A 349 5.66 -25.12 -13.40
N GLU A 350 4.35 -25.19 -13.12
CA GLU A 350 3.31 -24.59 -13.98
C GLU A 350 3.50 -23.07 -14.11
N PHE A 351 3.90 -22.39 -13.02
CA PHE A 351 4.01 -20.93 -12.99
C PHE A 351 5.45 -20.41 -12.82
N GLY A 352 6.46 -21.29 -12.79
CA GLY A 352 7.86 -20.92 -12.57
C GLY A 352 8.09 -20.21 -11.24
N LEU A 353 7.41 -20.64 -10.16
CA LEU A 353 7.44 -19.95 -8.87
C LEU A 353 8.82 -20.08 -8.19
N SER A 354 9.35 -18.94 -7.75
CA SER A 354 10.42 -18.89 -6.77
C SER A 354 9.81 -18.98 -5.36
N LEU A 355 10.01 -20.13 -4.70
CA LEU A 355 9.41 -20.41 -3.40
C LEU A 355 10.26 -19.87 -2.25
N THR A 356 9.61 -19.23 -1.28
CA THR A 356 10.19 -18.72 -0.04
C THR A 356 9.36 -19.20 1.15
N SER A 357 10.01 -19.47 2.29
CA SER A 357 9.33 -19.91 3.51
C SER A 357 9.79 -19.06 4.71
N PRO A 358 9.25 -17.83 4.85
CA PRO A 358 9.74 -16.85 5.81
C PRO A 358 9.51 -17.24 7.29
N LEU A 359 8.64 -18.22 7.54
CA LEU A 359 8.34 -18.70 8.89
C LEU A 359 9.14 -19.96 9.27
N ALA A 360 9.69 -20.68 8.29
CA ALA A 360 10.53 -21.84 8.57
C ALA A 360 11.90 -21.43 9.15
N SER A 361 12.45 -20.30 8.67
CA SER A 361 13.69 -19.72 9.23
C SER A 361 13.51 -19.24 10.68
N ALA A 362 12.31 -18.79 11.05
CA ALA A 362 12.00 -18.37 12.43
C ALA A 362 11.82 -19.55 13.40
N ALA A 363 11.39 -20.73 12.92
CA ALA A 363 11.21 -21.92 13.74
C ALA A 363 12.53 -22.58 14.17
N ALA A 364 13.63 -22.33 13.45
CA ALA A 364 14.96 -22.82 13.82
C ALA A 364 15.60 -22.06 15.00
N ALA A 365 15.09 -20.87 15.33
CA ALA A 365 15.52 -20.05 16.46
C ALA A 365 14.60 -20.26 17.68
N GLY A 366 14.49 -21.52 18.14
CA GLY A 366 13.69 -21.90 19.30
C GLY A 366 14.10 -21.16 20.59
N PRO A 367 13.21 -21.08 21.60
CA PRO A 367 13.46 -20.27 22.79
C PRO A 367 14.74 -20.73 23.52
N PRO A 368 15.57 -19.81 24.04
CA PRO A 368 16.67 -20.20 24.91
C PRO A 368 16.09 -20.92 26.13
N GLN A 369 16.67 -22.08 26.45
CA GLN A 369 16.36 -22.84 27.67
C GLN A 369 16.74 -22.07 28.93
#